data_AF-A0A284RN50-F1
#
_entry.id   AF-A0A284RN50-F1
#
_cell.length_a   1.000
_cell.length_b   1.000
_cell.length_c   1.000
_cell.angle_alpha   90.00
_cell.angle_beta   90.00
_cell.angle_gamma   90.00
#
_symmetry.space_group_name_H-M   'P 1'
#
loop_
_entity.id
_entity.type
_entity.pdbx_description
1 polymer ?
#
loop_
_entity_poly.entity_id
_entity_poly.type
_entity_poly.pdbx_seq_one_letter_code
_entity_poly.pdbx_strand_id
1 'polypeptide(L)'
;MAIAVAASPDSLAQPDSITEPDNEKAASKPPPLIKSPYSPKDALDDIPGVAHALDLFLASKMVESEEYCDKTDPKKERLYMSTAYGIIQCVKALMSYADEDILAGIKHTKQGNHIAIQHRKKAASLTSRLAGYVVTSLNTTGVGFIKSMTPVERHAELVYAESLFEKSLLGIVYSGDWLAFIKEAQVIQSYNTSLPC
;
A
#
# COMPACT_ATOMS: atom_id res chain seq x y z
N MET A 1 -59.48 18.01 -51.72
CA MET A 1 -58.19 17.31 -51.87
C MET A 1 -57.29 17.83 -50.76
N ALA A 2 -56.89 16.94 -49.85
CA ALA A 2 -56.20 17.29 -48.61
C ALA A 2 -54.78 17.83 -48.87
N ILE A 3 -54.27 18.71 -48.00
CA ILE A 3 -53.26 18.41 -46.96
C ILE A 3 -52.98 19.70 -46.18
N ALA A 4 -53.17 19.62 -44.85
CA ALA A 4 -52.62 20.55 -43.86
C ALA A 4 -51.30 19.99 -43.31
N VAL A 5 -50.46 20.84 -42.73
CA VAL A 5 -49.44 20.64 -41.65
C VAL A 5 -48.39 21.75 -41.82
N ALA A 6 -48.51 22.87 -41.10
CA ALA A 6 -48.04 23.12 -39.72
C ALA A 6 -46.50 23.12 -39.61
N ALA A 7 -45.95 24.34 -39.47
CA ALA A 7 -44.55 24.62 -39.21
C ALA A 7 -44.16 24.19 -37.78
N SER A 8 -42.98 23.58 -37.64
CA SER A 8 -42.36 23.24 -36.35
C SER A 8 -40.93 23.78 -36.27
N PRO A 9 -40.42 24.05 -35.04
CA PRO A 9 -39.36 25.00 -34.77
C PRO A 9 -37.96 24.38 -34.67
N ASP A 10 -36.97 25.27 -34.57
CA ASP A 10 -35.53 25.09 -34.39
C ASP A 10 -35.09 23.82 -33.64
N SER A 11 -34.26 23.01 -34.32
CA SER A 11 -33.55 21.87 -33.76
C SER A 11 -32.31 22.35 -33.00
N LEU A 12 -32.40 22.30 -31.67
CA LEU A 12 -31.25 22.42 -30.77
C LEU A 12 -30.39 21.15 -30.88
N ALA A 13 -29.09 21.37 -31.04
CA ALA A 13 -28.03 20.35 -31.09
C ALA A 13 -28.08 19.43 -29.86
N GLN A 14 -28.04 18.12 -30.11
CA GLN A 14 -27.79 17.11 -29.08
C GLN A 14 -26.29 17.13 -28.70
N PRO A 15 -25.93 16.98 -27.41
CA PRO A 15 -24.53 16.86 -27.01
C PRO A 15 -23.97 15.52 -27.49
N ASP A 16 -22.79 15.59 -28.11
CA ASP A 16 -22.02 14.46 -28.63
C ASP A 16 -21.92 13.33 -27.61
N SER A 17 -22.30 12.12 -28.03
CA SER A 17 -22.07 10.91 -27.26
C SER A 17 -20.57 10.66 -27.18
N ILE A 18 -19.98 10.97 -26.02
CA ILE A 18 -18.65 10.51 -25.67
C ILE A 18 -18.76 9.00 -25.54
N THR A 19 -18.30 8.29 -26.57
CA THR A 19 -18.06 6.85 -26.51
C THR A 19 -17.01 6.61 -25.43
N GLU A 20 -17.43 6.06 -24.29
CA GLU A 20 -16.49 5.54 -23.29
C GLU A 20 -15.65 4.43 -23.93
N PRO A 21 -14.31 4.57 -24.00
CA PRO A 21 -13.48 3.47 -24.42
C PRO A 21 -13.25 2.53 -23.22
N ASP A 22 -13.68 1.28 -23.39
CA ASP A 22 -12.95 0.09 -22.96
C ASP A 22 -12.96 -0.32 -21.47
N ASN A 23 -14.10 -0.21 -20.78
CA ASN A 23 -14.26 -0.85 -19.45
C ASN A 23 -14.54 -2.38 -19.51
N GLU A 24 -14.47 -3.01 -20.68
CA GLU A 24 -14.86 -4.41 -20.88
C GLU A 24 -13.67 -5.39 -21.01
N LYS A 25 -12.50 -5.04 -20.43
CA LYS A 25 -11.32 -5.92 -20.43
C LYS A 25 -10.68 -6.16 -19.06
N ALA A 26 -11.38 -5.82 -17.98
CA ALA A 26 -10.96 -6.12 -16.61
C ALA A 26 -11.66 -7.38 -16.03
N ALA A 27 -12.31 -8.18 -16.87
CA ALA A 27 -12.89 -9.46 -16.47
C ALA A 27 -11.80 -10.55 -16.38
N SER A 28 -11.46 -10.87 -15.13
CA SER A 28 -10.98 -12.17 -14.64
C SER A 28 -9.74 -12.78 -15.30
N LYS A 29 -8.56 -12.30 -14.92
CA LYS A 29 -7.47 -13.27 -14.73
C LYS A 29 -7.88 -14.15 -13.53
N PRO A 30 -7.80 -15.49 -13.61
CA PRO A 30 -8.09 -16.33 -12.46
C PRO A 30 -7.17 -15.92 -11.29
N PRO A 31 -7.65 -15.97 -10.03
CA PRO A 31 -6.84 -15.58 -8.89
C PRO A 31 -5.52 -16.34 -8.90
N PRO A 32 -4.36 -15.67 -8.77
CA PRO A 32 -3.07 -16.35 -8.79
C PRO A 32 -3.03 -17.43 -7.71
N LEU A 33 -2.73 -18.66 -8.13
CA LEU A 33 -2.56 -19.80 -7.23
C LEU A 33 -1.24 -19.65 -6.48
N ILE A 34 -1.35 -19.53 -5.17
CA ILE A 34 -0.19 -19.35 -4.31
C ILE A 34 0.26 -20.72 -3.79
N LYS A 35 1.57 -20.98 -3.89
CA LYS A 35 2.16 -22.26 -3.50
C LYS A 35 1.99 -22.49 -2.00
N SER A 36 1.56 -23.70 -1.64
CA SER A 36 1.44 -24.18 -0.25
C SER A 36 2.20 -25.50 -0.14
N PRO A 37 3.02 -25.74 0.91
CA PRO A 37 3.22 -24.92 2.10
C PRO A 37 4.12 -23.69 1.88
N TYR A 38 4.05 -22.71 2.78
CA TYR A 38 4.89 -21.51 2.72
C TYR A 38 6.37 -21.83 2.94
N SER A 39 7.23 -21.34 2.04
CA SER A 39 8.68 -21.44 2.13
C SER A 39 9.27 -20.04 2.09
N PRO A 40 9.99 -19.59 3.14
CA PRO A 40 10.61 -18.27 3.17
C PRO A 40 11.58 -17.97 2.02
N LYS A 41 12.19 -19.01 1.44
CA LYS A 41 13.14 -18.89 0.31
C LYS A 41 12.44 -18.58 -1.00
N ASP A 42 11.20 -19.03 -1.13
CA ASP A 42 10.38 -18.92 -2.34
C ASP A 42 9.33 -17.81 -2.20
N ALA A 43 9.49 -16.91 -1.22
CA ALA A 43 8.55 -15.83 -0.94
C ALA A 43 8.29 -14.93 -2.17
N LEU A 44 9.24 -14.82 -3.11
CA LEU A 44 9.06 -14.05 -4.35
C LEU A 44 7.93 -14.60 -5.23
N ASP A 45 7.58 -15.87 -5.10
CA ASP A 45 6.46 -16.47 -5.83
C ASP A 45 5.09 -15.93 -5.36
N ASP A 46 5.03 -15.27 -4.21
CA ASP A 46 3.81 -14.65 -3.69
C ASP A 46 3.51 -13.28 -4.36
N ILE A 47 4.48 -12.68 -5.07
CA ILE A 47 4.35 -11.34 -5.69
C ILE A 47 3.14 -11.23 -6.63
N PRO A 48 2.87 -12.19 -7.55
CA PRO A 48 1.71 -12.10 -8.43
C PRO A 48 0.38 -12.07 -7.67
N GLY A 49 0.30 -12.79 -6.55
CA GLY A 49 -0.89 -12.77 -5.70
C GLY A 49 -1.07 -11.43 -5.00
N VAL A 50 0.02 -10.82 -4.50
CA VAL A 50 -0.03 -9.47 -3.94
C VAL A 50 -0.46 -8.46 -4.98
N ALA A 51 0.09 -8.53 -6.19
CA ALA A 51 -0.29 -7.65 -7.28
C ALA A 51 -1.80 -7.76 -7.57
N HIS A 52 -2.35 -8.98 -7.60
CA HIS A 52 -3.79 -9.19 -7.75
C HIS A 52 -4.62 -8.60 -6.60
N ALA A 53 -4.18 -8.74 -5.34
CA ALA A 53 -4.84 -8.12 -4.21
C ALA A 53 -4.85 -6.58 -4.35
N LEU A 54 -3.71 -5.99 -4.69
CA LEU A 54 -3.59 -4.55 -4.91
C LEU A 54 -4.41 -4.08 -6.12
N ASP A 55 -4.47 -4.86 -7.21
CA ASP A 55 -5.31 -4.54 -8.36
C ASP A 55 -6.80 -4.49 -7.98
N LEU A 56 -7.27 -5.43 -7.15
CA LEU A 56 -8.63 -5.38 -6.60
C LEU A 56 -8.83 -4.14 -5.74
N PHE A 57 -7.92 -3.88 -4.80
CA PHE A 57 -7.96 -2.69 -3.95
C PHE A 57 -8.04 -1.38 -4.78
N LEU A 58 -7.18 -1.23 -5.79
CA LEU A 58 -7.14 -0.06 -6.66
C LEU A 58 -8.38 0.03 -7.57
N ALA A 59 -8.98 -1.10 -7.94
CA ALA A 59 -10.26 -1.17 -8.64
C ALA A 59 -11.46 -0.88 -7.73
N SER A 60 -11.25 -0.31 -6.54
CA SER A 60 -12.28 -0.02 -5.52
C SER A 60 -13.00 -1.27 -5.00
N LYS A 61 -12.42 -2.46 -5.19
CA LYS A 61 -12.91 -3.75 -4.70
C LYS A 61 -12.24 -4.11 -3.38
N MET A 62 -12.45 -3.25 -2.38
CA MET A 62 -11.79 -3.31 -1.07
C MET A 62 -12.09 -4.63 -0.34
N VAL A 63 -13.37 -5.01 -0.29
CA VAL A 63 -13.82 -6.21 0.42
C VAL A 63 -13.30 -7.47 -0.26
N GLU A 64 -13.33 -7.53 -1.60
CA GLU A 64 -12.78 -8.68 -2.32
C GLU A 64 -11.26 -8.78 -2.15
N SER A 65 -10.55 -7.65 -2.07
CA SER A 65 -9.11 -7.62 -1.81
C SER A 65 -8.77 -8.17 -0.41
N GLU A 66 -9.50 -7.73 0.62
CA GLU A 66 -9.33 -8.23 1.99
C GLU A 66 -9.63 -9.73 2.06
N GLU A 67 -10.74 -10.17 1.46
CA GLU A 67 -11.16 -11.57 1.45
C GLU A 67 -10.15 -12.46 0.69
N TYR A 68 -9.59 -11.95 -0.42
CA TYR A 68 -8.53 -12.65 -1.15
C TYR A 68 -7.28 -12.84 -0.29
N CYS A 69 -6.85 -11.81 0.44
CA CYS A 69 -5.71 -11.89 1.34
C CYS A 69 -5.95 -12.87 2.49
N ASP A 70 -7.15 -12.87 3.08
CA ASP A 70 -7.52 -13.77 4.19
C ASP A 70 -7.64 -15.24 3.75
N LYS A 71 -8.21 -15.50 2.56
CA LYS A 71 -8.28 -16.86 1.99
C LYS A 71 -6.88 -17.42 1.68
N THR A 72 -6.01 -16.55 1.21
CA THR A 72 -4.66 -16.88 0.77
C THR A 72 -3.69 -17.12 1.92
N ASP A 73 -3.74 -16.25 2.93
CA ASP A 73 -2.85 -16.30 4.09
C ASP A 73 -3.64 -16.00 5.38
N PRO A 74 -4.43 -16.98 5.87
CA PRO A 74 -5.26 -16.80 7.06
C PRO A 74 -4.45 -16.45 8.32
N LYS A 75 -3.18 -16.88 8.36
CA LYS A 75 -2.28 -16.62 9.49
C LYS A 75 -1.44 -15.36 9.32
N LYS A 76 -1.43 -14.76 8.12
CA LYS A 76 -0.60 -13.58 7.77
C LYS A 76 0.88 -13.84 8.08
N GLU A 77 1.36 -15.04 7.75
CA GLU A 77 2.73 -15.52 7.98
C GLU A 77 3.64 -15.30 6.75
N ARG A 78 3.06 -15.03 5.57
CA ARG A 78 3.81 -14.79 4.34
C ARG A 78 4.29 -13.34 4.27
N LEU A 79 5.56 -13.15 3.89
CA LEU A 79 6.19 -11.83 3.87
C LEU A 79 5.38 -10.81 3.07
N TYR A 80 5.08 -11.11 1.81
CA TYR A 80 4.41 -10.16 0.93
C TYR A 80 2.92 -10.03 1.21
N MET A 81 2.22 -11.12 1.54
CA MET A 81 0.78 -11.06 1.83
C MET A 81 0.50 -10.31 3.14
N SER A 82 1.33 -10.52 4.16
CA SER A 82 1.21 -9.81 5.43
C SER A 82 1.39 -8.31 5.25
N THR A 83 2.36 -7.89 4.43
CA THR A 83 2.60 -6.48 4.09
C THR A 83 1.50 -5.90 3.22
N ALA A 84 1.06 -6.60 2.17
CA ALA A 84 -0.04 -6.18 1.31
C ALA A 84 -1.33 -5.96 2.11
N TYR A 85 -1.61 -6.86 3.06
CA TYR A 85 -2.74 -6.68 3.95
C TYR A 85 -2.52 -5.49 4.91
N GLY A 86 -1.30 -5.30 5.42
CA GLY A 86 -0.92 -4.14 6.23
C GLY A 86 -1.19 -2.81 5.53
N ILE A 87 -0.74 -2.64 4.29
CA ILE A 87 -0.94 -1.41 3.51
C ILE A 87 -2.41 -1.15 3.21
N ILE A 88 -3.18 -2.20 2.86
CA ILE A 88 -4.63 -2.08 2.63
C ILE A 88 -5.33 -1.57 3.89
N GLN A 89 -5.04 -2.16 5.05
CA GLN A 89 -5.60 -1.71 6.33
C GLN A 89 -5.11 -0.31 6.72
N CYS A 90 -3.87 0.04 6.39
CA CYS A 90 -3.34 1.38 6.60
C CYS A 90 -4.14 2.42 5.81
N VAL A 91 -4.37 2.20 4.52
CA VAL A 91 -5.16 3.13 3.70
C VAL A 91 -6.62 3.17 4.16
N LYS A 92 -7.22 2.01 4.49
CA LYS A 92 -8.59 1.95 5.05
C LYS A 92 -8.72 2.83 6.30
N ALA A 93 -7.79 2.72 7.24
CA ALA A 93 -7.74 3.54 8.44
C ALA A 93 -7.60 5.05 8.13
N LEU A 94 -6.77 5.40 7.15
CA LEU A 94 -6.60 6.79 6.71
C LEU A 94 -7.82 7.35 5.98
N MET A 95 -8.65 6.51 5.38
CA MET A 95 -9.88 6.92 4.71
C MET A 95 -11.06 7.05 5.66
N SER A 96 -11.22 6.12 6.60
CA SER A 96 -12.36 6.11 7.53
C SER A 96 -12.14 6.99 8.76
N TYR A 97 -10.89 7.19 9.19
CA TYR A 97 -10.53 7.80 10.47
C TYR A 97 -11.24 7.16 11.68
N ALA A 98 -11.74 5.92 11.55
CA ALA A 98 -12.36 5.22 12.64
C ALA A 98 -11.29 4.63 13.56
N ASP A 99 -11.46 4.79 14.88
CA ASP A 99 -10.52 4.26 15.87
C ASP A 99 -10.29 2.75 15.69
N GLU A 100 -11.34 2.00 15.37
CA GLU A 100 -11.25 0.55 15.13
C GLU A 100 -10.36 0.22 13.92
N ASP A 101 -10.51 0.95 12.82
CA ASP A 101 -9.70 0.74 11.62
C ASP A 101 -8.25 1.17 11.85
N ILE A 102 -8.01 2.26 12.58
CA ILE A 102 -6.66 2.72 12.94
C ILE A 102 -5.95 1.68 13.81
N LEU A 103 -6.62 1.15 14.84
CA LEU A 103 -6.06 0.12 15.70
C LEU A 103 -5.82 -1.19 14.93
N ALA A 104 -6.73 -1.57 14.03
CA ALA A 104 -6.55 -2.71 13.15
C ALA A 104 -5.34 -2.52 12.21
N GLY A 105 -5.22 -1.35 11.58
CA GLY A 105 -4.09 -0.98 10.75
C GLY A 105 -2.76 -1.09 11.51
N ILE A 106 -2.67 -0.50 12.71
CA ILE A 106 -1.46 -0.58 13.55
C ILE A 106 -1.11 -2.04 13.88
N LYS A 107 -2.11 -2.86 14.22
CA LYS A 107 -1.93 -4.28 14.53
C LYS A 107 -1.37 -5.05 13.34
N HIS A 108 -1.96 -4.90 12.16
CA HIS A 108 -1.54 -5.61 10.95
C HIS A 108 -0.18 -5.14 10.45
N THR A 109 0.09 -3.84 10.52
CA THR A 109 1.39 -3.27 10.18
C THR A 109 2.49 -3.76 11.13
N LYS A 110 2.20 -3.89 12.42
CA LYS A 110 3.13 -4.48 13.41
C LYS A 110 3.43 -5.94 13.11
N GLN A 111 2.43 -6.70 12.66
CA GLN A 111 2.61 -8.08 12.22
C GLN A 111 3.49 -8.17 10.98
N GLY A 112 3.21 -7.38 9.94
CA GLY A 112 4.05 -7.31 8.73
C GLY A 112 5.50 -6.96 9.06
N ASN A 113 5.72 -5.98 9.96
CA ASN A 113 7.06 -5.63 10.43
C ASN A 113 7.76 -6.79 11.16
N HIS A 114 7.03 -7.56 11.98
CA HIS A 114 7.58 -8.73 12.66
C HIS A 114 8.02 -9.82 11.67
N ILE A 115 7.18 -10.13 10.68
CA ILE A 115 7.52 -11.11 9.63
C ILE A 115 8.71 -10.60 8.82
N ALA A 116 8.75 -9.32 8.44
CA ALA A 116 9.89 -8.75 7.74
C ALA A 116 11.21 -8.92 8.53
N ILE A 117 11.21 -8.72 9.85
CA ILE A 117 12.39 -8.97 10.70
C ILE A 117 12.87 -10.42 10.61
N GLN A 118 11.95 -11.39 10.54
CA GLN A 118 12.30 -12.80 10.44
C GLN A 118 12.96 -13.16 9.11
N HIS A 119 12.60 -12.45 8.04
CA HIS A 119 13.12 -12.64 6.68
C HIS A 119 14.37 -11.81 6.36
N ARG A 120 14.71 -10.82 7.19
CA ARG A 120 15.93 -10.02 7.03
C ARG A 120 17.18 -10.85 7.29
N LYS A 121 18.26 -10.49 6.59
CA LYS A 121 19.59 -11.00 6.91
C LYS A 121 19.89 -10.56 8.34
N LYS A 122 19.96 -11.52 9.29
CA LYS A 122 20.23 -11.22 10.71
C LYS A 122 21.42 -10.28 10.77
N ALA A 123 21.15 -9.02 11.13
CA ALA A 123 22.20 -8.04 11.24
C ALA A 123 23.25 -8.62 12.16
N ALA A 124 24.49 -8.61 11.72
CA ALA A 124 25.57 -9.25 12.44
C ALA A 124 25.51 -8.77 13.90
N SER A 125 25.75 -9.70 14.84
CA SER A 125 25.59 -9.47 16.28
C SER A 125 26.24 -8.14 16.71
N LEU A 126 25.83 -7.56 17.85
CA LEU A 126 26.45 -6.33 18.38
C LEU A 126 27.99 -6.43 18.38
N THR A 127 28.54 -7.62 18.61
CA THR A 127 29.97 -7.95 18.48
C THR A 127 30.53 -7.72 17.07
N SER A 128 29.81 -8.13 16.03
CA SER A 128 30.22 -7.96 14.64
C SER A 128 30.00 -6.53 14.13
N ARG A 129 29.08 -5.75 14.73
CA ARG A 129 28.95 -4.31 14.48
C ARG A 129 30.12 -3.52 15.09
N LEU A 130 30.58 -3.90 16.30
CA LEU A 130 31.80 -3.33 16.88
C LEU A 130 33.06 -3.71 16.09
N ALA A 131 33.15 -4.96 15.63
CA ALA A 131 34.26 -5.42 14.80
C ALA A 131 34.35 -4.68 13.45
N GLY A 132 33.22 -4.24 12.89
CA GLY A 132 33.17 -3.43 11.67
C GLY A 132 33.73 -2.01 11.82
N TYR A 133 33.86 -1.50 13.05
CA TYR A 133 34.50 -0.20 13.33
C TYR A 133 36.03 -0.28 13.28
N VAL A 134 36.60 -1.45 13.61
CA VAL A 134 38.06 -1.70 13.58
C VAL A 134 38.52 -2.35 12.29
N VAL A 135 37.62 -3.03 11.56
CA VAL A 135 37.93 -3.66 10.27
C VAL A 135 36.90 -3.21 9.24
N THR A 136 37.27 -2.27 8.37
CA THR A 136 36.43 -1.73 7.29
C THR A 136 35.86 -2.82 6.36
N SER A 137 36.54 -3.97 6.23
CA SER A 137 36.07 -5.12 5.44
C SER A 137 34.89 -5.88 6.05
N LEU A 138 34.59 -5.67 7.34
CA LEU A 138 33.47 -6.29 8.07
C LEU A 138 32.28 -5.32 8.21
N ASN A 139 32.29 -4.21 7.47
CA ASN A 139 31.28 -3.18 7.62
C ASN A 139 29.89 -3.68 7.17
N THR A 140 29.00 -3.83 8.15
CA THR A 140 27.61 -4.30 7.99
C THR A 140 26.66 -3.26 7.41
N THR A 141 27.16 -2.06 7.10
CA THR A 141 26.36 -0.94 6.57
C THR A 141 26.76 -0.53 5.14
N GLY A 142 27.74 -1.21 4.54
CA GLY A 142 28.28 -0.86 3.23
C GLY A 142 27.60 -1.58 2.05
N VAL A 143 27.87 -1.08 0.85
CA VAL A 143 27.41 -1.66 -0.44
C VAL A 143 27.79 -3.14 -0.60
N GLY A 144 28.91 -3.57 0.00
CA GLY A 144 29.33 -4.97 0.03
C GLY A 144 28.41 -5.89 0.85
N PHE A 145 27.86 -5.38 1.96
CA PHE A 145 26.88 -6.11 2.77
C PHE A 145 25.57 -6.29 1.99
N ILE A 146 25.11 -5.23 1.32
CA ILE A 146 23.91 -5.27 0.45
C ILE A 146 24.13 -6.22 -0.74
N LYS A 147 25.31 -6.18 -1.38
CA LYS A 147 25.66 -7.08 -2.50
C LYS A 147 25.69 -8.55 -2.06
N SER A 148 26.01 -8.82 -0.79
CA SER A 148 26.00 -10.17 -0.20
C SER A 148 24.61 -10.66 0.25
N MET A 149 23.56 -9.86 0.09
CA MET A 149 22.18 -10.26 0.39
C MET A 149 21.55 -10.99 -0.79
N THR A 150 20.78 -12.03 -0.47
CA THR A 150 19.86 -12.66 -1.41
C THR A 150 18.75 -11.68 -1.84
N PRO A 151 18.12 -11.89 -3.00
CA PRO A 151 17.02 -11.03 -3.45
C PRO A 151 15.88 -10.92 -2.41
N VAL A 152 15.52 -12.04 -1.76
CA VAL A 152 14.50 -12.08 -0.70
C VAL A 152 14.90 -11.23 0.51
N GLU A 153 16.15 -11.32 0.97
CA GLU A 153 16.62 -10.53 2.11
C GLU A 153 16.60 -9.03 1.81
N ARG A 154 16.95 -8.60 0.58
CA ARG A 154 16.86 -7.17 0.19
C ARG A 154 15.43 -6.68 0.17
N HIS A 155 14.51 -7.50 -0.35
CA HIS A 155 13.09 -7.17 -0.31
C HIS A 155 12.57 -7.14 1.13
N ALA A 156 13.02 -8.04 2.01
CA ALA A 156 12.65 -8.02 3.41
C ALA A 156 13.14 -6.74 4.13
N GLU A 157 14.32 -6.22 3.78
CA GLU A 157 14.77 -4.90 4.28
C GLU A 157 13.86 -3.76 3.80
N LEU A 158 13.44 -3.78 2.52
CA LEU A 158 12.55 -2.77 1.96
C LEU A 158 11.15 -2.83 2.57
N VAL A 159 10.57 -4.03 2.64
CA VAL A 159 9.28 -4.30 3.28
C VAL A 159 9.29 -3.93 4.77
N TYR A 160 10.42 -4.16 5.46
CA TYR A 160 10.58 -3.72 6.84
C TYR A 160 10.48 -2.21 6.97
N ALA A 161 11.11 -1.45 6.07
CA ALA A 161 11.05 0.00 6.07
C ALA A 161 9.64 0.52 5.73
N GLU A 162 8.97 -0.12 4.78
CA GLU A 162 7.58 0.17 4.40
C GLU A 162 6.61 -0.01 5.58
N SER A 163 6.60 -1.19 6.22
CA SER A 163 5.75 -1.40 7.40
C SER A 163 6.14 -0.51 8.58
N LEU A 164 7.41 -0.12 8.71
CA LEU A 164 7.81 0.84 9.76
C LEU A 164 7.25 2.25 9.49
N PHE A 165 7.21 2.65 8.21
CA PHE A 165 6.63 3.91 7.78
C PHE A 165 5.12 3.93 8.05
N GLU A 166 4.37 2.92 7.58
CA GLU A 166 2.93 2.79 7.81
C GLU A 166 2.57 2.83 9.29
N LYS A 167 3.34 2.13 10.13
CA LYS A 167 3.11 2.09 11.57
C LYS A 167 3.31 3.47 12.20
N SER A 168 4.36 4.17 11.79
CA SER A 168 4.63 5.53 12.27
C SER A 168 3.53 6.50 11.82
N LEU A 169 3.09 6.38 10.57
CA LEU A 169 2.03 7.19 10.00
C LEU A 169 0.71 7.01 10.77
N LEU A 170 0.28 5.76 10.98
CA LEU A 170 -0.92 5.46 11.76
C LEU A 170 -0.79 5.87 13.23
N GLY A 171 0.40 5.76 13.82
CA GLY A 171 0.65 6.25 15.18
C GLY A 171 0.47 7.76 15.32
N ILE A 172 0.89 8.53 14.31
CA ILE A 172 0.67 9.99 14.26
C ILE A 172 -0.82 10.30 14.12
N VAL A 173 -1.52 9.61 13.22
CA VAL A 173 -2.96 9.80 13.00
C VAL A 173 -3.77 9.44 14.25
N TYR A 174 -3.44 8.32 14.89
CA TYR A 174 -4.04 7.90 16.16
C TYR A 174 -3.85 8.92 17.29
N SER A 175 -2.75 9.68 17.28
CA SER A 175 -2.48 10.67 18.31
C SER A 175 -3.42 11.89 18.23
N GLY A 176 -4.28 11.99 17.20
CA GLY A 176 -5.34 13.01 17.09
C GLY A 176 -4.85 14.43 16.78
N ASP A 177 -3.58 14.74 17.06
CA ASP A 177 -2.98 16.06 16.88
C ASP A 177 -2.64 16.42 15.42
N TRP A 178 -2.68 15.45 14.52
CA TRP A 178 -2.26 15.65 13.12
C TRP A 178 -3.25 16.53 12.33
N LEU A 179 -4.57 16.38 12.54
CA LEU A 179 -5.58 17.20 11.85
C LEU A 179 -5.60 18.64 12.35
N ALA A 180 -5.33 18.84 13.65
CA ALA A 180 -5.14 20.16 14.22
C ALA A 180 -3.89 20.84 13.62
N PHE A 181 -2.79 20.10 13.49
CA PHE A 181 -1.57 20.60 12.85
C PHE A 181 -1.77 21.02 11.38
N ILE A 182 -2.49 20.24 10.56
CA ILE A 182 -2.77 20.63 9.17
C ILE A 182 -3.67 21.87 9.09
N LYS A 183 -4.72 21.92 9.92
CA LYS A 183 -5.62 23.08 9.96
C LYS A 183 -4.86 24.35 10.30
N GLU A 184 -4.00 24.32 11.30
CA GLU A 184 -3.13 25.46 11.66
C GLU A 184 -2.15 25.81 10.53
N ALA A 185 -1.59 24.81 9.83
CA ALA A 185 -0.69 25.06 8.69
C ALA A 185 -1.36 25.77 7.51
N GLN A 186 -2.62 25.45 7.21
CA GLN A 186 -3.40 26.14 6.17
C GLN A 186 -3.77 27.57 6.57
N VAL A 187 -4.03 27.80 7.86
CA VAL A 187 -4.29 29.13 8.42
C VAL A 187 -3.06 30.03 8.25
N ILE A 188 -1.84 29.53 8.52
CA ILE A 188 -0.59 30.29 8.31
C ILE A 188 -0.39 30.66 6.83
N GLN A 189 -0.68 29.74 5.91
CA GLN A 189 -0.62 30.01 4.46
C GLN A 189 -1.61 31.11 4.04
N SER A 190 -2.84 31.07 4.58
CA SER A 190 -3.88 32.07 4.30
C SER A 190 -3.51 33.46 4.81
N TYR A 191 -2.85 33.56 5.98
CA TYR A 191 -2.36 34.84 6.49
C TYR A 191 -1.24 35.42 5.60
N ASN A 192 -0.36 34.59 5.03
CA ASN A 192 0.75 35.05 4.18
C ASN A 192 0.29 35.63 2.82
N THR A 193 -0.93 35.29 2.36
CA THR A 193 -1.56 35.90 1.17
C THR A 193 -2.35 37.17 1.44
N SER A 194 -2.44 37.62 2.71
CA SER A 194 -3.24 38.79 3.12
C SER A 194 -2.42 40.04 3.50
N LEU A 195 -1.10 40.02 3.25
CA LEU A 195 -0.23 41.19 3.38
C LEU A 195 -0.12 41.91 2.02
N PRO A 196 -0.82 43.04 1.78
CA PRO A 196 -0.44 43.96 0.71
C PRO A 196 0.89 44.65 1.06
N CYS A 197 1.74 44.83 0.05
CA CYS A 197 2.88 45.74 0.09
C CYS A 197 2.45 47.17 0.40
#